data_AF-E1ZT50-F1
#
_entry.id   AF-E1ZT50-F1
#
_cell.length_a   1.000
_cell.length_b   1.000
_cell.length_c   1.000
_cell.angle_alpha   90.00
_cell.angle_beta   90.00
_cell.angle_gamma   90.00
#
_symmetry.space_group_name_H-M   'P 1'
#
loop_
_entity.id
_entity.type
_entity.pdbx_description
1 polymer ?
#
loop_
_entity_poly.entity_id
_entity_poly.type
_entity_poly.pdbx_seq_one_letter_code
_entity_poly.pdbx_strand_id
1 'polypeptide(L)' 'QGVTLPPAEPVVMPSTFGFVENAEKLNSRAAMLGFFLLLAIEGIAGKGILELAGITTGNGLGFEF' A
#
# COMPACT_ATOMS: atom_id res chain seq x y z
N GLN A 1 37.64 18.16 29.62
CA GLN A 1 37.26 16.83 30.14
C GLN A 1 36.04 16.40 29.35
N GLY A 2 36.16 15.37 28.50
CA GLY A 2 35.08 14.92 27.62
C GLY A 2 34.11 14.02 28.37
N VAL A 3 32.81 14.20 28.16
CA VAL A 3 31.76 13.37 28.76
C VAL A 3 31.84 11.94 28.24
N THR A 4 31.71 10.96 29.12
CA THR A 4 31.66 9.54 28.73
C THR A 4 30.28 9.20 28.19
N LEU A 5 30.23 8.37 27.14
CA LEU A 5 28.98 7.87 26.58
C LEU A 5 28.23 7.01 27.62
N PRO A 6 26.89 7.02 27.63
CA PRO A 6 26.09 6.20 28.54
C PRO A 6 26.42 4.71 28.35
N PRO A 7 26.49 3.91 29.43
CA PRO A 7 26.86 2.50 29.37
C PRO A 7 25.81 1.59 28.70
N ALA A 8 24.61 2.10 28.44
CA ALA A 8 23.53 1.37 27.78
C ALA A 8 22.68 2.31 26.91
N GLU A 9 22.26 1.82 25.76
CA GLU A 9 21.24 2.49 24.95
C GLU A 9 19.89 2.47 25.68
N PRO A 10 19.14 3.59 25.66
CA PRO A 10 17.81 3.62 26.25
C PRO A 10 16.87 2.70 25.45
N VAL A 11 16.19 1.79 26.16
CA VAL A 11 15.16 0.92 25.58
C VAL A 11 13.93 1.78 25.26
N VAL A 12 13.82 2.21 24.00
CA VAL A 12 12.63 2.90 23.50
C VAL A 12 11.52 1.89 23.23
N MET A 13 10.36 2.08 23.85
CA MET A 13 9.19 1.25 23.56
C MET A 13 8.70 1.55 22.14
N PRO A 14 8.34 0.54 21.35
CA PRO A 14 7.81 0.77 20.01
C PRO A 14 6.53 1.59 20.09
N SER A 15 6.42 2.62 19.26
CA SER A 15 5.16 3.37 19.13
C SER A 15 4.06 2.39 18.72
N THR A 16 2.87 2.57 19.31
CA THR A 16 1.68 1.77 18.97
C THR A 16 0.74 2.52 18.01
N PHE A 17 1.01 3.80 17.76
CA PHE A 17 0.12 4.67 16.97
C PHE A 17 0.84 5.28 15.76
N GLY A 18 0.20 5.23 14.60
CA GLY A 18 0.70 5.76 13.33
C GLY A 18 1.30 4.68 12.41
N PHE A 19 2.29 5.08 11.62
CA PHE A 19 3.08 4.19 10.75
C PHE A 19 4.10 3.41 11.58
N VAL A 20 3.59 2.44 12.33
CA VAL A 20 4.39 1.54 13.15
C VAL A 20 4.63 0.26 12.37
N GLU A 21 5.75 -0.42 12.62
CA GLU A 21 6.17 -1.56 11.81
C GLU A 21 5.09 -2.65 11.68
N ASN A 22 4.29 -2.86 12.72
CA ASN A 22 3.15 -3.77 12.67
C ASN A 22 2.04 -3.29 11.70
N ALA A 23 1.69 -2.00 11.74
CA ALA A 23 0.67 -1.42 10.86
C ALA A 23 1.13 -1.44 9.40
N GLU A 24 2.41 -1.16 9.14
CA GLU A 24 3.00 -1.23 7.80
C GLU A 24 2.96 -2.66 7.26
N LYS A 25 3.40 -3.65 8.06
CA LYS A 25 3.32 -5.07 7.67
C LYS A 25 1.89 -5.51 7.34
N LEU A 26 0.90 -5.06 8.11
CA LEU A 26 -0.51 -5.36 7.84
C LEU A 26 -1.00 -4.69 6.54
N ASN A 27 -0.70 -3.41 6.34
CA ASN A 27 -1.08 -2.68 5.13
C ASN A 27 -0.46 -3.29 3.88
N SER A 28 0.83 -3.64 3.91
CA SER A 28 1.49 -4.28 2.77
C SER A 28 0.88 -5.63 2.43
N ARG A 29 0.54 -6.46 3.43
CA ARG A 29 -0.11 -7.75 3.20
C ARG A 29 -1.51 -7.59 2.61
N ALA A 30 -2.29 -6.63 3.13
CA ALA A 30 -3.60 -6.32 2.59
C ALA A 30 -3.50 -5.81 1.14
N ALA A 31 -2.51 -4.96 0.83
CA ALA A 31 -2.27 -4.45 -0.51
C ALA A 31 -1.90 -5.57 -1.51
N MET A 32 -1.02 -6.50 -1.12
CA MET A 32 -0.68 -7.65 -1.97
C MET A 32 -1.91 -8.49 -2.30
N LEU A 33 -2.70 -8.86 -1.29
CA LEU A 33 -3.93 -9.63 -1.51
C LEU A 33 -4.95 -8.86 -2.35
N GLY A 34 -5.15 -7.57 -2.06
CA GLY A 34 -6.06 -6.70 -2.81
C GLY A 34 -5.66 -6.60 -4.29
N PHE A 35 -4.37 -6.49 -4.59
CA PHE A 35 -3.88 -6.43 -5.97
C PHE A 35 -4.12 -7.73 -6.74
N PHE A 36 -3.82 -8.89 -6.15
CA PHE A 36 -4.10 -10.18 -6.80
C PHE A 36 -5.59 -10.42 -7.01
N LEU A 37 -6.43 -10.06 -6.03
CA LEU A 37 -7.89 -10.17 -6.16
C LEU A 37 -8.42 -9.24 -7.24
N LEU A 38 -7.91 -8.01 -7.33
CA LEU A 38 -8.25 -7.06 -8.39
C LEU A 38 -7.95 -7.67 -9.76
N LEU A 39 -6.74 -8.21 -9.98
CA LEU A 39 -6.38 -8.86 -11.24
C LEU A 39 -7.28 -10.07 -11.57
N ALA A 40 -7.62 -10.88 -10.57
CA ALA A 40 -8.50 -12.03 -10.77
C ALA A 40 -9.91 -11.61 -11.19
N ILE A 41 -10.46 -10.56 -10.56
CA ILE A 41 -11.78 -10.01 -10.89
C ILE A 41 -11.76 -9.39 -12.29
N GLU A 42 -10.76 -8.57 -12.61
CA GLU A 42 -10.62 -7.97 -13.94
C GLU A 42 -10.46 -9.03 -15.03
N GLY A 43 -9.70 -10.09 -14.76
CA GLY A 43 -9.54 -11.22 -15.68
C GLY A 43 -10.84 -11.97 -15.97
N ILE A 44 -11.72 -12.11 -14.97
CA ILE A 44 -13.03 -12.76 -15.14
C ILE A 44 -14.04 -11.82 -15.81
N ALA A 45 -14.05 -10.54 -15.42
CA ALA A 45 -15.02 -9.57 -15.91
C ALA A 45 -14.68 -9.03 -17.32
N GLY A 46 -13.40 -9.10 -17.72
CA GLY A 46 -12.90 -8.56 -18.98
C GLY A 46 -12.96 -7.03 -19.08
N LYS A 47 -13.13 -6.35 -17.95
CA LYS A 47 -13.25 -4.89 -17.82
C LYS A 47 -12.44 -4.42 -16.63
N GLY A 48 -11.85 -3.24 -16.72
CA GLY A 48 -11.08 -2.66 -15.62
C GLY A 48 -11.97 -2.35 -14.40
N ILE A 49 -11.39 -2.35 -13.20
CA ILE A 49 -12.15 -2.13 -11.96
C ILE A 49 -12.83 -0.76 -11.91
N LEU A 50 -12.25 0.24 -12.57
CA LEU A 50 -12.83 1.58 -12.69
C LEU A 50 -14.11 1.55 -13.53
N GLU A 51 -14.11 0.82 -14.65
CA GLU A 51 -15.30 0.63 -15.47
C GLU A 51 -16.39 -0.15 -14.73
N LEU A 52 -15.99 -1.16 -13.93
CA LEU A 52 -16.91 -1.90 -13.07
C LEU A 52 -17.50 -1.01 -11.96
N ALA A 53 -16.75 -0.04 -11.47
CA ALA A 53 -17.22 0.98 -10.53
C ALA A 53 -18.09 2.07 -11.20
N GLY A 54 -18.36 1.97 -12.50
CA GLY A 54 -19.14 2.95 -13.26
C GLY A 54 -18.37 4.20 -13.68
N ILE A 55 -17.05 4.20 -13.50
CA ILE A 55 -16.17 5.30 -13.92
C ILE A 55 -15.75 5.02 -15.36
N THR A 56 -16.17 5.89 -16.28
CA THR A 56 -15.77 5.81 -17.68
C THR A 56 -14.26 6.05 -17.78
N THR A 57 -13.54 5.03 -18.22
CA THR A 57 -12.10 5.05 -18.45
C THR A 57 -11.92 4.61 -19.90
N GLY A 58 -11.69 5.55 -20.82
CA GLY A 58 -11.80 5.27 -22.26
C GLY A 58 -11.84 6.49 -23.16
N ASN A 59 -11.97 7.70 -22.60
CA ASN A 59 -11.67 8.94 -23.31
C ASN A 59 -10.14 9.06 -23.46
N GLY A 60 -9.55 8.24 -24.33
CA GLY A 60 -8.12 8.27 -24.64
C GLY A 60 -7.70 9.58 -25.32
N LEU A 61 -6.42 9.65 -25.72
CA LEU A 61 -5.82 10.82 -26.36
C LEU A 61 -6.31 11.10 -27.81
N GLY A 62 -7.32 10.36 -28.30
CA GLY A 62 -7.91 10.57 -29.63
C GLY A 62 -7.04 10.14 -30.82
N PHE A 63 -6.15 9.16 -30.65
CA PHE A 63 -5.30 8.64 -31.74
C PHE A 63 -5.90 7.43 -32.48
N GLU A 64 -7.22 7.39 -32.64
CA GLU A 64 -7.86 6.46 -33.58
C GLU A 64 -8.02 7.21 -34.92
N PHE A 65 -7.35 6.70 -35.97
CA PHE A 65 -7.46 7.17 -37.35
C PHE A 65 -8.60 6.45 -38.07
#